data_AF-A0A0R0IMF6-F1
#
_entry.id   AF-A0A0R0IMF6-F1
#
_cell.length_a   1.000
_cell.length_b   1.000
_cell.length_c   1.000
_cell.angle_alpha   90.00
_cell.angle_beta   90.00
_cell.angle_gamma   90.00
#
_symmetry.space_group_name_H-M   'P 1'
#
loop_
_entity.id
_entity.type
_entity.pdbx_description
1 polymer ?
#
loop_
_entity_poly.entity_id
_entity_poly.type
_entity_poly.pdbx_seq_one_letter_code
_entity_poly.pdbx_strand_id
1 'polypeptide(L)'
;MKRWGIFDVINLTCRDVEPNYPLIFSFLSFWSIATNTFVFPFRFMTITLQDIATILGLPIIGDEIPSLFDQPVEDLGYSFDHFTNGYPHFIFGSYEENNYIL
;
A
#
# COMPACT_ATOMS: atom_id res chain seq x y z
N MET A 1 -2.84 -4.62 -28.72
CA MET A 1 -3.11 -4.06 -27.38
C MET A 1 -4.58 -4.32 -27.05
N LYS A 2 -4.89 -5.21 -26.10
CA LYS A 2 -6.29 -5.47 -25.69
C LYS A 2 -6.80 -4.22 -24.97
N ARG A 3 -7.96 -3.67 -25.35
CA ARG A 3 -8.59 -2.58 -24.60
C ARG A 3 -9.32 -3.18 -23.41
N TRP A 4 -9.02 -2.67 -22.22
CA TRP A 4 -9.69 -3.08 -20.99
C TRP A 4 -10.93 -2.19 -20.85
N GLY A 5 -12.09 -2.80 -20.72
CA GLY A 5 -13.36 -2.12 -20.49
C GLY A 5 -13.69 -2.01 -19.00
N ILE A 6 -14.73 -1.25 -18.68
CA ILE A 6 -15.22 -1.12 -17.29
C ILE A 6 -15.59 -2.47 -16.67
N PHE A 7 -16.13 -3.39 -17.49
CA PHE A 7 -16.46 -4.75 -17.06
C PHE A 7 -15.23 -5.56 -16.65
N ASP A 8 -14.10 -5.38 -17.35
CA ASP A 8 -12.84 -6.04 -17.00
C ASP A 8 -12.33 -5.52 -15.64
N VAL A 9 -12.43 -4.21 -15.39
CA VAL A 9 -12.04 -3.59 -14.11
C VAL A 9 -12.90 -4.09 -12.95
N ILE A 10 -14.22 -4.18 -13.14
CA ILE A 10 -15.14 -4.73 -12.12
C ILE A 10 -14.76 -6.18 -11.83
N ASN A 11 -14.52 -7.01 -12.86
CA ASN A 11 -14.12 -8.40 -12.64
C ASN A 11 -12.77 -8.54 -11.94
N LEU A 12 -11.86 -7.57 -12.04
CA LEU A 12 -10.62 -7.58 -11.25
C LEU A 12 -10.89 -7.36 -9.77
N THR A 13 -11.91 -6.56 -9.41
CA THR A 13 -12.30 -6.39 -8.00
C THR A 13 -12.94 -7.65 -7.41
N CYS A 14 -13.45 -8.55 -8.25
CA CYS A 14 -13.97 -9.86 -7.82
C CYS A 14 -12.89 -10.93 -7.65
N ARG A 15 -11.64 -10.64 -8.02
CA ARG A 15 -10.54 -11.59 -7.81
C ARG A 15 -9.84 -11.26 -6.52
N ASP A 16 -9.51 -12.29 -5.75
CA ASP A 16 -8.59 -12.15 -4.63
C ASP A 16 -7.25 -11.67 -5.19
N VAL A 17 -6.89 -10.44 -4.81
CA VAL A 17 -5.57 -9.89 -5.11
C VAL A 17 -4.65 -10.37 -4.01
N GLU A 18 -3.73 -11.27 -4.36
CA GLU A 18 -2.65 -11.66 -3.46
C GLU A 18 -1.85 -10.40 -3.08
N PRO A 19 -1.82 -10.01 -1.80
CA PRO A 19 -1.11 -8.81 -1.38
C PRO A 19 0.40 -9.01 -1.63
N ASN A 20 0.98 -8.11 -2.41
CA ASN A 20 2.44 -8.03 -2.54
C ASN A 20 3.00 -7.32 -1.30
N TYR A 21 3.21 -8.08 -0.22
CA TYR A 21 3.73 -7.54 1.04
C TYR A 21 5.04 -6.74 0.88
N PRO A 22 6.04 -7.19 0.10
CA PRO A 22 7.24 -6.39 -0.14
C PRO A 22 6.92 -5.00 -0.73
N LEU A 23 5.99 -4.93 -1.69
CA LEU A 23 5.57 -3.66 -2.28
C LEU A 23 4.80 -2.80 -1.27
N ILE A 24 3.90 -3.39 -0.48
CA ILE A 24 3.15 -2.69 0.56
C ILE A 24 4.11 -2.12 1.62
N PHE A 25 5.12 -2.89 2.02
CA PHE A 25 6.10 -2.44 3.00
C PHE A 25 7.05 -1.37 2.44
N SER A 26 7.45 -1.46 1.17
CA SER A 26 8.21 -0.37 0.55
C SER A 26 7.42 0.92 0.46
N PHE A 27 6.09 0.84 0.31
CA PHE A 27 5.19 1.99 0.38
C PHE A 27 5.29 2.73 1.74
N LEU A 28 5.45 2.00 2.84
CA LEU A 28 5.66 2.59 4.17
C LEU A 28 6.95 3.41 4.27
N SER A 29 7.95 3.15 3.43
CA SER A 29 9.20 3.94 3.40
C SER A 29 8.97 5.39 2.99
N PHE A 30 7.86 5.69 2.32
CA PHE A 30 7.51 7.06 1.95
C PHE A 30 6.65 7.77 3.00
N TRP A 31 6.27 7.09 4.07
CA TRP A 31 5.40 7.66 5.08
C TRP A 31 6.13 8.71 5.94
N SER A 32 5.60 9.93 5.96
CA SER A 32 6.06 11.01 6.83
C SER A 32 5.11 11.17 8.02
N ILE A 33 5.60 10.83 9.21
CA ILE A 33 4.86 11.01 10.48
C ILE A 33 4.56 12.50 10.72
N ALA A 34 5.45 13.40 10.31
CA ALA A 34 5.30 14.84 10.52
C ALA A 34 4.10 15.45 9.75
N THR A 35 3.75 14.88 8.60
CA THR A 35 2.69 15.39 7.72
C THR A 35 1.51 14.44 7.56
N ASN A 36 1.59 13.22 8.10
CA ASN A 36 0.57 12.17 7.93
C ASN A 36 0.30 11.89 6.42
N THR A 37 1.37 11.90 5.62
CA THR A 37 1.32 11.74 4.16
C THR A 37 2.47 10.87 3.65
N PHE A 38 2.26 10.19 2.52
CA PHE A 38 3.30 9.61 1.71
C PHE A 38 3.99 10.69 0.87
N VAL A 39 5.32 10.69 0.89
CA VAL A 39 6.19 11.63 0.18
C VAL A 39 6.86 10.93 -0.99
N PHE A 40 6.20 10.89 -2.15
CA PHE A 40 6.83 10.37 -3.36
C PHE A 40 7.69 11.43 -4.05
N PRO A 41 8.67 11.03 -4.88
CA PRO A 41 9.47 11.97 -5.68
C PRO A 41 8.61 12.86 -6.58
N PHE A 42 7.44 12.38 -7.01
CA PHE A 42 6.54 13.15 -7.86
C PHE A 42 5.63 14.08 -7.06
N ARG A 43 4.95 13.61 -6.00
CA ARG A 43 4.01 14.39 -5.20
C ARG A 43 3.75 13.77 -3.82
N PHE A 44 3.17 14.58 -2.93
CA PHE A 44 2.55 14.08 -1.71
C PHE A 44 1.23 13.36 -2.01
N MET A 45 0.98 12.26 -1.31
CA MET A 45 -0.26 11.51 -1.35
C MET A 45 -0.66 11.20 0.09
N THR A 46 -1.93 11.37 0.44
CA THR A 46 -2.43 11.02 1.78
C THR A 46 -3.61 10.08 1.64
N ILE A 47 -3.82 9.24 2.64
CA ILE A 47 -5.01 8.40 2.71
C ILE A 47 -6.14 9.30 3.20
N THR A 48 -7.18 9.45 2.39
CA THR A 48 -8.34 10.21 2.80
C THR A 48 -9.19 9.40 3.80
N LEU A 49 -10.03 10.08 4.56
CA LEU A 49 -10.99 9.41 5.44
C LEU A 49 -11.93 8.47 4.65
N GLN A 50 -12.24 8.81 3.39
CA GLN A 50 -12.99 7.97 2.48
C GLN A 50 -12.22 6.69 2.12
N ASP A 51 -10.90 6.80 1.90
CA ASP A 51 -10.05 5.64 1.63
C ASP A 51 -10.01 4.70 2.85
N ILE A 52 -9.85 5.25 4.06
CA ILE A 52 -9.91 4.46 5.31
C ILE A 52 -11.23 3.73 5.45
N ALA A 53 -12.35 4.42 5.22
CA ALA A 53 -13.68 3.80 5.28
C ALA A 53 -13.85 2.71 4.23
N THR A 54 -13.28 2.90 3.04
CA THR A 54 -13.35 1.91 1.95
C THR A 54 -12.46 0.69 2.24
N ILE A 55 -11.27 0.89 2.78
CA ILE A 55 -10.28 -0.17 3.06
C ILE A 55 -10.68 -0.98 4.30
N LEU A 56 -11.08 -0.30 5.39
CA LEU A 56 -11.37 -0.94 6.67
C LEU A 56 -12.86 -1.25 6.87
N GLY A 57 -13.75 -0.77 5.98
CA GLY A 57 -15.20 -0.90 6.14
C GLY A 57 -15.77 -0.11 7.31
N LEU A 58 -15.02 0.88 7.83
CA LEU A 58 -15.41 1.65 9.01
C LEU A 58 -16.30 2.84 8.62
N PRO A 59 -17.31 3.17 9.43
CA PRO A 59 -18.13 4.34 9.18
C PRO A 59 -17.30 5.63 9.36
N ILE A 60 -17.45 6.55 8.41
CA ILE A 60 -16.83 7.90 8.46
C ILE A 60 -17.41 8.72 9.60
N ILE A 61 -18.71 8.52 9.89
CA ILE A 61 -19.48 9.24 10.89
C ILE A 61 -19.98 8.20 11.89
N GLY A 62 -19.58 8.34 13.14
CA GLY A 62 -19.95 7.43 14.22
C GLY A 62 -19.09 7.68 15.46
N ASP A 63 -19.36 6.92 16.51
CA ASP A 63 -18.53 6.93 17.71
C ASP A 63 -17.13 6.36 17.40
N GLU A 64 -16.11 6.90 18.07
CA GLU A 64 -14.76 6.35 18.01
C GLU A 64 -14.79 4.87 18.41
N ILE A 65 -14.02 4.03 17.71
CA ILE A 65 -13.90 2.60 18.03
C ILE A 65 -12.75 2.45 19.03
N PRO A 66 -13.00 2.33 20.35
CA PRO A 66 -11.92 2.32 21.34
C PRO A 66 -11.08 1.05 21.22
N SER A 67 -11.73 -0.05 20.80
CA SER A 67 -11.16 -1.39 20.79
C SER A 67 -9.99 -1.58 19.83
N LEU A 68 -9.75 -0.67 18.87
CA LEU A 68 -8.59 -0.76 17.98
C LEU A 68 -7.28 -0.41 18.69
N PHE A 69 -7.31 0.44 19.71
CA PHE A 69 -6.11 0.86 20.44
C PHE A 69 -5.76 -0.07 21.61
N ASP A 70 -6.75 -0.81 22.13
CA ASP A 70 -6.57 -1.75 23.24
C ASP A 70 -6.19 -3.16 22.78
N GLN A 71 -6.12 -3.43 21.47
CA GLN A 71 -5.63 -4.72 21.00
C GLN A 71 -4.14 -4.84 21.34
N PRO A 72 -3.69 -5.94 21.97
CA PRO A 72 -2.28 -6.25 22.04
C PRO A 72 -1.73 -6.18 20.62
N VAL A 73 -0.64 -5.43 20.41
CA VAL A 73 0.11 -5.53 19.16
C VAL A 73 0.58 -6.97 19.10
N GLU A 74 -0.11 -7.81 18.34
CA GLU A 74 0.34 -9.15 18.06
C GLU A 74 1.65 -8.97 17.31
N ASP A 75 2.76 -9.46 17.88
CA ASP A 75 4.03 -9.47 17.17
C ASP A 75 3.85 -10.44 16.00
N LEU A 76 3.48 -9.90 14.85
CA LEU A 76 3.22 -10.66 13.64
C LEU A 76 4.51 -11.33 13.10
N GLY A 77 5.66 -11.11 13.74
CA GLY A 77 6.95 -11.66 13.30
C GLY A 77 7.47 -11.01 12.02
N TYR A 78 6.82 -9.95 11.53
CA TYR A 78 7.27 -9.20 10.37
C TYR A 78 8.25 -8.11 10.80
N SER A 79 9.52 -8.30 10.45
CA SER A 79 10.54 -7.27 10.54
C SER A 79 10.69 -6.58 9.18
N PHE A 80 10.68 -5.25 9.17
CA PHE A 80 10.97 -4.48 7.98
C PHE A 80 12.48 -4.29 7.83
N ASP A 81 13.08 -5.02 6.90
CA ASP A 81 14.46 -4.74 6.47
C ASP A 81 14.48 -3.72 5.33
N HIS A 82 15.07 -2.55 5.60
CA HIS A 82 15.22 -1.47 4.64
C HIS A 82 16.18 -1.77 3.48
N PHE A 83 17.07 -2.75 3.61
CA PHE A 83 17.96 -3.14 2.52
C PHE A 83 17.25 -4.04 1.50
N THR A 84 16.39 -4.94 1.96
CA THR A 84 15.63 -5.86 1.09
C THR A 84 14.27 -5.31 0.65
N ASN A 85 13.58 -4.56 1.51
CA ASN A 85 12.24 -4.03 1.24
C ASN A 85 12.21 -2.51 1.09
N GLY A 86 13.38 -1.87 1.08
CA GLY A 86 13.47 -0.42 0.91
C GLY A 86 13.27 0.03 -0.53
N TYR A 87 13.05 1.34 -0.65
CA TYR A 87 12.92 2.05 -1.92
C TYR A 87 13.97 1.71 -2.99
N PRO A 88 15.28 1.57 -2.67
CA PRO A 88 16.28 1.24 -3.67
C PRO A 88 16.06 -0.12 -4.34
N HIS A 89 15.59 -1.13 -3.59
CA HIS A 89 15.43 -2.49 -4.12
C HIS A 89 14.42 -2.54 -5.27
N PHE A 90 13.28 -1.85 -5.14
CA PHE A 90 12.22 -1.86 -6.15
C PHE A 90 12.52 -0.99 -7.37
N ILE A 91 13.15 0.17 -7.16
CA ILE A 91 13.52 1.03 -8.28
C ILE A 91 14.64 0.37 -9.08
N PHE A 92 15.76 0.01 -8.45
CA PHE A 92 16.91 -0.53 -9.19
C PHE A 92 16.71 -1.97 -9.64
N GLY A 93 16.01 -2.81 -8.87
CA GLY A 93 15.69 -4.19 -9.28
C GLY A 93 14.79 -4.24 -10.51
N SER A 94 13.79 -3.35 -10.59
CA SER A 94 12.95 -3.27 -11.81
C SER A 94 13.69 -2.66 -13.01
N TYR A 95 14.73 -1.83 -12.79
CA TYR A 95 15.59 -1.37 -13.89
C TYR A 95 16.42 -2.51 -14.49
N GLU A 96 16.92 -3.46 -13.70
CA GLU A 96 17.67 -4.59 -14.25
C GLU A 96 16.76 -5.56 -15.02
N GLU A 97 15.55 -5.85 -14.53
CA GLU A 97 14.62 -6.76 -15.21
C GLU A 97 14.15 -6.21 -16.57
N ASN A 98 14.05 -4.88 -16.71
CA ASN A 98 13.65 -4.22 -17.96
C ASN A 98 14.82 -3.99 -18.95
N ASN A 99 16.08 -4.26 -18.58
CA ASN A 99 17.23 -4.10 -19.46
C ASN A 99 17.71 -5.39 -20.16
N TYR A 100 17.07 -6.54 -19.90
CA TYR A 100 17.33 -7.78 -20.65
C TYR A 100 16.36 -8.03 -21.81
N ILE A 101 15.56 -7.02 -22.19
CA ILE A 101 14.74 -7.07 -23.40
C ILE A 101 15.26 -6.01 -24.40
N LEU A 102 16.49 -6.20 -24.85
CA LEU A 102 17.02 -5.67 -26.12
C LEU A 102 17.69 -6.81 -26.88
#